data_AF-A0A662VHJ3-F1
#
_entry.id   AF-A0A662VHJ3-F1
#
_cell.length_a   1.000
_cell.length_b   1.000
_cell.length_c   1.000
_cell.angle_alpha   90.00
_cell.angle_beta   90.00
_cell.angle_gamma   90.00
#
_symmetry.space_group_name_H-M   'P 1'
#
loop_
_entity.id
_entity.type
_entity.pdbx_description
1 polymer ?
#
loop_
_entity_poly.entity_id
_entity_poly.type
_entity_poly.pdbx_seq_one_letter_code
_entity_poly.pdbx_strand_id
1 'polypeptide(L)'
;MGSRELIENIWRHEFKYPEWCRREFQHVLGDKVVKLSIPVYYSGSLRRLCIELFDNKIITYSSEKIGELIDEIAMNTKTFTKPSVKEVLRLIFKTLLNNYHMELTEIDNTIENTIHKIMRGEAS
;
A
#
# COMPACT_ATOMS: atom_id res chain seq x y z
N MET A 1 -26.89 -8.85 6.65
CA MET A 1 -25.55 -8.77 6.02
C MET A 1 -24.53 -8.55 7.11
N GLY A 2 -23.49 -9.38 7.16
CA GLY A 2 -22.39 -9.23 8.13
C GLY A 2 -21.41 -8.13 7.70
N SER A 3 -20.58 -7.63 8.63
CA SER A 3 -19.54 -6.63 8.34
C SER A 3 -18.56 -7.07 7.25
N ARG A 4 -18.29 -8.38 7.17
CA ARG A 4 -17.41 -8.99 6.16
C ARG A 4 -17.96 -8.87 4.73
N GLU A 5 -19.24 -9.19 4.52
CA GLU A 5 -19.90 -9.04 3.21
C GLU A 5 -19.95 -7.57 2.77
N LEU A 6 -20.08 -6.63 3.72
CA LEU A 6 -20.03 -5.20 3.43
C LEU A 6 -18.64 -4.76 2.96
N ILE A 7 -17.57 -5.27 3.60
CA ILE A 7 -16.18 -4.99 3.18
C ILE A 7 -15.89 -5.56 1.80
N GLU A 8 -16.30 -6.80 1.51
CA GLU A 8 -16.08 -7.44 0.21
C GLU A 8 -16.82 -6.71 -0.94
N ASN A 9 -17.94 -6.03 -0.63
CA ASN A 9 -18.63 -5.15 -1.57
C ASN A 9 -17.91 -3.81 -1.79
N ILE A 10 -17.23 -3.30 -0.77
CA ILE A 10 -16.51 -2.01 -0.80
C ILE A 10 -15.11 -2.17 -1.39
N TRP A 11 -14.39 -3.25 -1.07
CA TRP A 11 -13.00 -3.41 -1.45
C TRP A 11 -12.69 -4.82 -1.94
N ARG A 12 -11.98 -4.87 -3.06
CA ARG A 12 -11.41 -6.08 -3.63
C ARG A 12 -9.95 -5.84 -3.98
N HIS A 13 -9.12 -6.84 -3.72
CA HIS A 13 -7.74 -6.88 -4.20
C HIS A 13 -7.57 -7.90 -5.32
N GLU A 14 -6.68 -7.63 -6.28
CA GLU A 14 -6.30 -8.53 -7.36
C GLU A 14 -4.77 -8.57 -7.53
N PHE A 15 -4.20 -9.78 -7.47
CA PHE A 15 -2.76 -10.01 -7.69
C PHE A 15 -2.38 -10.03 -9.18
N LYS A 16 -2.77 -8.98 -9.91
CA LYS A 16 -2.41 -8.78 -11.31
C LYS A 16 -2.39 -7.28 -11.63
N TYR A 17 -1.50 -6.88 -12.53
CA TYR A 17 -1.43 -5.48 -12.95
C TYR A 17 -2.28 -5.23 -14.19
N PRO A 18 -3.27 -4.31 -14.15
CA PRO A 18 -3.93 -3.83 -15.35
C PRO A 18 -2.97 -2.95 -16.17
N GLU A 19 -3.23 -2.81 -17.47
CA GLU A 19 -2.32 -2.11 -18.39
C GLU A 19 -2.01 -0.67 -17.95
N TRP A 20 -3.03 0.04 -17.45
CA TRP A 20 -2.90 1.43 -16.99
C TRP A 20 -1.97 1.58 -15.77
N CYS A 21 -1.81 0.54 -14.96
CA CYS A 21 -0.98 0.56 -13.74
C CYS A 21 0.53 0.66 -14.05
N ARG A 22 0.94 0.40 -15.31
CA ARG A 22 2.34 0.50 -15.74
C ARG A 22 2.86 1.94 -15.82
N ARG A 23 1.97 2.93 -15.91
CA ARG A 23 2.33 4.34 -16.03
C ARG A 23 2.46 4.97 -14.63
N GLU A 24 3.50 5.78 -14.44
CA GLU A 24 3.68 6.56 -13.22
C GLU A 24 2.53 7.57 -13.09
N PHE A 25 1.80 7.49 -11.99
CA PHE A 25 0.71 8.38 -11.58
C PHE A 25 -0.20 8.89 -12.71
N GLN A 26 -1.29 8.18 -13.02
CA GLN A 26 -2.31 8.65 -13.96
C GLN A 26 -3.62 9.01 -13.25
N HIS A 27 -3.84 10.28 -12.98
CA HIS A 27 -5.14 10.78 -12.55
C HIS A 27 -6.04 10.98 -13.78
N VAL A 28 -6.76 9.92 -14.19
CA VAL A 28 -7.74 10.00 -15.27
C VAL A 28 -9.10 10.35 -14.66
N LEU A 29 -9.58 11.57 -14.86
CA LEU A 29 -10.97 11.96 -14.57
C LEU A 29 -11.85 11.52 -15.75
N GLY A 30 -12.04 10.22 -15.92
CA GLY A 30 -12.94 9.63 -16.90
C GLY A 30 -13.95 8.74 -16.19
N ASP A 31 -15.24 8.86 -16.53
CA ASP A 31 -16.31 7.96 -16.10
C ASP A 31 -16.47 7.75 -14.58
N LYS A 32 -16.23 8.79 -13.76
CA LYS A 32 -16.33 8.75 -12.29
C LYS A 32 -15.37 7.75 -11.60
N VAL A 33 -14.25 7.41 -12.25
CA VAL A 33 -13.23 6.54 -11.68
C VAL A 33 -11.95 7.32 -11.47
N VAL A 34 -11.41 7.28 -10.25
CA VAL A 34 -10.06 7.79 -9.97
C VAL A 34 -9.08 6.62 -10.00
N LYS A 35 -8.01 6.74 -10.78
CA LYS A 35 -6.95 5.74 -10.87
C LYS A 35 -5.67 6.27 -10.25
N LEU A 36 -4.99 5.47 -9.44
CA LEU A 36 -3.75 5.81 -8.77
C LEU A 36 -2.75 4.68 -8.93
N SER A 37 -1.48 5.02 -9.15
CA SER A 37 -0.36 4.08 -9.15
C SER A 37 0.67 4.58 -8.14
N ILE A 38 0.85 3.81 -7.07
CA ILE A 38 1.63 4.20 -5.90
C ILE A 38 2.87 3.29 -5.81
N PRO A 39 4.09 3.83 -5.82
CA PRO A 39 5.30 3.03 -5.65
C PRO A 39 5.44 2.58 -4.20
N VAL A 40 5.54 1.28 -3.96
CA VAL A 40 5.68 0.71 -2.61
C VAL A 40 7.03 0.02 -2.53
N TYR A 41 7.92 0.49 -1.66
CA TYR A 41 9.13 -0.24 -1.34
C TYR A 41 8.80 -1.29 -0.29
N TYR A 42 9.02 -2.56 -0.63
CA TYR A 42 8.70 -3.69 0.24
C TYR A 42 9.69 -4.82 -0.03
N SER A 43 10.20 -5.43 1.05
CA SER A 43 11.17 -6.53 1.01
C SER A 43 12.36 -6.24 0.08
N GLY A 44 12.98 -5.06 0.23
CA GLY A 44 14.19 -4.68 -0.51
C GLY A 44 13.99 -4.36 -2.00
N SER A 45 12.76 -4.08 -2.43
CA SER A 45 12.50 -3.78 -3.83
C SER A 45 11.33 -2.84 -4.05
N LEU A 46 11.43 -1.99 -5.09
CA LEU A 46 10.32 -1.14 -5.49
C LEU A 46 9.26 -1.96 -6.24
N ARG A 47 8.03 -1.84 -5.77
CA ARG A 47 6.81 -2.44 -6.31
C ARG A 47 5.77 -1.36 -6.53
N ARG A 48 4.58 -1.75 -6.99
CA ARG A 48 3.46 -0.84 -7.20
C ARG A 48 2.20 -1.38 -6.56
N LEU A 49 1.47 -0.50 -5.89
CA LEU A 49 0.08 -0.69 -5.53
C LEU A 49 -0.76 0.26 -6.39
N CYS A 50 -1.63 -0.32 -7.20
CA CYS A 50 -2.53 0.42 -8.06
C CYS A 50 -3.94 0.38 -7.49
N ILE A 51 -4.65 1.51 -7.57
CA ILE A 51 -5.97 1.70 -6.96
C ILE A 51 -6.92 2.27 -8.01
N GLU A 52 -8.06 1.62 -8.22
CA GLU A 52 -9.24 2.19 -8.88
C GLU A 52 -10.29 2.49 -7.83
N LEU A 53 -10.70 3.76 -7.78
CA LEU A 53 -11.70 4.27 -6.87
C LEU A 53 -12.95 4.65 -7.66
N PHE A 54 -14.05 3.99 -7.32
CA PHE A 54 -15.41 4.28 -7.77
C PHE A 54 -16.19 4.88 -6.60
N ASP A 55 -17.33 5.51 -6.86
CA ASP A 55 -18.17 6.17 -5.84
C ASP A 55 -18.38 5.32 -4.56
N ASN A 56 -18.61 4.00 -4.73
CA ASN A 56 -18.91 3.08 -3.64
C ASN A 56 -17.92 1.91 -3.51
N LYS A 57 -16.83 1.90 -4.27
CA LYS A 57 -15.95 0.73 -4.36
C LYS A 57 -14.49 1.09 -4.61
N ILE A 58 -13.60 0.29 -4.05
CA ILE A 58 -12.16 0.32 -4.24
C ILE A 58 -11.75 -1.02 -4.86
N ILE A 59 -10.94 -0.97 -5.92
CA ILE A 59 -10.24 -2.15 -6.42
C ILE A 59 -8.76 -1.85 -6.36
N THR A 60 -7.98 -2.71 -5.69
CA THR A 60 -6.53 -2.59 -5.64
C THR A 60 -5.85 -3.70 -6.41
N TYR A 61 -4.67 -3.40 -6.95
CA TYR A 61 -3.91 -4.26 -7.83
C TYR A 61 -2.43 -4.25 -7.44
N SER A 62 -1.83 -5.43 -7.30
CA SER A 62 -0.39 -5.54 -7.04
C SER A 62 0.21 -6.85 -7.51
N SER A 63 1.53 -6.98 -7.37
CA SER A 63 2.21 -8.28 -7.38
C SER A 63 1.98 -9.01 -6.05
N GLU A 64 2.08 -10.34 -6.07
CA GLU A 64 2.08 -11.19 -4.86
C GLU A 64 3.18 -10.81 -3.85
N LYS A 65 4.26 -10.18 -4.31
CA LYS A 65 5.39 -9.76 -3.47
C LYS A 65 5.05 -8.73 -2.39
N ILE A 66 3.90 -8.04 -2.49
CA ILE A 66 3.41 -7.16 -1.40
C ILE A 66 2.19 -7.76 -0.70
N GLY A 67 1.95 -9.07 -0.88
CA GLY A 67 0.78 -9.77 -0.35
C GLY A 67 0.62 -9.65 1.15
N GLU A 68 1.71 -9.76 1.91
CA GLU A 68 1.71 -9.57 3.37
C GLU A 68 1.16 -8.20 3.79
N LEU A 69 1.54 -7.13 3.08
CA LEU A 69 1.03 -5.78 3.31
C LEU A 69 -0.48 -5.68 3.01
N ILE A 70 -0.93 -6.36 1.95
CA ILE A 70 -2.35 -6.43 1.60
C ILE A 70 -3.14 -7.22 2.64
N ASP A 71 -2.58 -8.32 3.12
CA ASP A 71 -3.18 -9.16 4.16
C ASP A 71 -3.29 -8.40 5.48
N GLU A 72 -2.29 -7.60 5.84
CA GLU A 72 -2.35 -6.70 7.00
C GLU A 72 -3.52 -5.71 6.88
N ILE A 73 -3.67 -5.07 5.72
CA ILE A 73 -4.81 -4.17 5.45
C ILE A 73 -6.12 -4.96 5.59
N ALA A 74 -6.21 -6.15 4.99
CA ALA A 74 -7.40 -7.00 5.05
C ALA A 74 -7.75 -7.43 6.47
N MET A 75 -6.77 -7.79 7.29
CA MET A 75 -7.00 -8.10 8.70
C MET A 75 -7.54 -6.90 9.47
N ASN A 76 -6.95 -5.71 9.26
CA ASN A 76 -7.35 -4.50 9.95
C ASN A 76 -8.75 -4.00 9.53
N THR A 77 -9.22 -4.28 8.31
CA THR A 77 -10.61 -3.94 7.93
C THR A 77 -11.66 -4.66 8.76
N LYS A 78 -11.36 -5.85 9.32
CA LYS A 78 -12.30 -6.62 10.16
C LYS A 78 -12.70 -5.88 11.45
N THR A 79 -11.92 -4.88 11.84
CA THR A 79 -12.20 -4.03 13.01
C THR A 79 -13.29 -2.99 12.74
N PHE A 80 -13.72 -2.81 11.49
CA PHE A 80 -14.73 -1.82 11.12
C PHE A 80 -16.14 -2.25 11.52
N THR A 81 -16.82 -1.38 12.27
CA THR A 81 -18.23 -1.54 12.65
C THR A 81 -19.18 -1.10 11.55
N LYS A 82 -18.79 -0.11 10.73
CA LYS A 82 -19.55 0.39 9.57
C LYS A 82 -18.59 0.73 8.43
N PRO A 83 -18.09 -0.26 7.67
CA PRO A 83 -17.09 -0.03 6.64
C PRO A 83 -17.63 0.92 5.56
N SER A 84 -16.78 1.85 5.13
CA SER A 84 -17.02 2.77 4.01
C SER A 84 -15.79 2.86 3.12
N VAL A 85 -15.97 3.30 1.87
CA VAL A 85 -14.86 3.60 0.94
C VAL A 85 -13.83 4.51 1.61
N LYS A 86 -14.28 5.55 2.30
CA LYS A 86 -13.41 6.49 3.01
C LYS A 86 -12.55 5.80 4.08
N GLU A 87 -13.13 4.91 4.87
CA GLU A 87 -12.40 4.20 5.94
C GLU A 87 -11.41 3.18 5.38
N VAL A 88 -11.81 2.42 4.37
CA VAL A 88 -10.91 1.46 3.73
C VAL A 88 -9.75 2.19 3.05
N LEU A 89 -10.03 3.27 2.32
CA LEU A 89 -8.99 4.08 1.70
C LEU A 89 -8.05 4.68 2.75
N ARG A 90 -8.60 5.21 3.85
CA ARG A 90 -7.80 5.74 4.97
C ARG A 90 -6.90 4.65 5.58
N LEU A 91 -7.40 3.43 5.72
CA LEU A 91 -6.60 2.32 6.24
C LEU A 91 -5.48 1.94 5.27
N ILE A 92 -5.77 1.78 3.98
CA ILE A 92 -4.74 1.52 2.95
C ILE A 92 -3.62 2.56 3.06
N PHE A 93 -3.95 3.85 3.02
CA PHE A 93 -2.94 4.91 3.11
C PHE A 93 -2.21 4.94 4.45
N LYS A 94 -2.88 4.67 5.57
CA LYS A 94 -2.22 4.57 6.87
C LYS A 94 -1.20 3.44 6.90
N THR A 95 -1.55 2.26 6.38
CA THR A 95 -0.63 1.12 6.32
C THR A 95 0.55 1.42 5.40
N LEU A 96 0.32 2.06 4.25
CA LEU A 96 1.40 2.52 3.36
C LEU A 96 2.33 3.52 4.07
N LEU A 97 1.77 4.52 4.76
CA LEU A 97 2.55 5.51 5.51
C LEU A 97 3.36 4.87 6.63
N ASN A 98 2.79 3.91 7.35
CA ASN A 98 3.50 3.16 8.38
C ASN A 98 4.66 2.37 7.77
N ASN A 99 4.43 1.68 6.65
CA ASN A 99 5.49 0.98 5.92
C ASN A 99 6.62 1.94 5.51
N TYR A 100 6.32 3.09 4.91
CA TYR A 100 7.36 4.07 4.57
C TYR A 100 8.10 4.59 5.80
N HIS A 101 7.42 4.77 6.93
CA HIS A 101 8.06 5.22 8.16
C HIS A 101 9.05 4.18 8.72
N MET A 102 8.68 2.89 8.67
CA MET A 102 9.58 1.80 9.04
C MET A 102 10.80 1.76 8.12
N GLU A 103 10.61 1.82 6.81
CA GLU A 103 11.70 1.83 5.83
C GLU A 103 12.65 3.02 6.03
N LEU A 104 12.12 4.21 6.32
CA LEU A 104 12.96 5.38 6.67
C LEU A 104 13.76 5.16 7.94
N THR A 105 13.15 4.56 8.96
CA THR A 105 13.82 4.25 10.23
C THR A 105 14.95 3.23 10.03
N GLU A 106 14.74 2.21 9.18
CA GLU A 106 15.79 1.24 8.84
C GLU A 106 16.94 1.87 8.06
N ILE A 107 16.64 2.79 7.14
CA ILE A 107 17.65 3.56 6.41
C ILE A 107 18.48 4.41 7.38
N ASP A 108 17.81 5.16 8.27
CA ASP A 108 18.47 6.01 9.27
C ASP A 108 19.41 5.19 10.17
N ASN A 109 18.93 4.07 10.71
CA ASN A 109 19.74 3.15 11.50
C ASN A 109 20.93 2.58 10.71
N THR A 110 20.73 2.26 9.43
CA THR A 110 21.80 1.73 8.57
C THR A 110 22.88 2.78 8.33
N ILE A 111 22.48 4.02 8.08
CA ILE A 111 23.41 5.16 7.89
C ILE A 111 24.18 5.42 9.17
N GLU A 112 23.51 5.50 10.33
CA GLU A 112 24.15 5.75 11.63
C GLU A 112 25.18 4.67 11.96
N ASN A 113 24.82 3.39 11.80
CA ASN A 113 25.74 2.28 12.00
C ASN A 113 26.95 2.33 11.04
N THR A 114 26.72 2.73 9.79
CA THR A 114 27.80 2.89 8.80
C THR A 114 28.75 4.01 9.22
N ILE A 115 28.24 5.16 9.66
CA ILE A 115 29.04 6.29 10.16
C ILE A 115 29.88 5.84 11.37
N HIS A 116 29.27 5.13 12.33
CA HIS A 116 30.00 4.64 13.49
C HIS A 116 31.13 3.67 13.13
N LYS A 117 30.91 2.76 12.16
CA LYS A 117 31.97 1.87 11.67
C LYS A 117 33.11 2.65 11.02
N ILE A 118 32.80 3.67 10.22
CA ILE A 118 33.82 4.54 9.60
C ILE A 118 34.64 5.25 10.68
N MET A 119 33.99 5.84 11.69
CA MET A 119 34.67 6.56 12.78
C MET A 119 35.61 5.66 13.59
N ARG A 120 35.31 4.36 13.70
CA ARG A 120 36.15 3.37 14.39
C ARG A 120 37.24 2.74 13.51
N GLY A 121 37.27 3.06 12.21
CA GLY A 121 38.16 2.39 11.25
C GLY A 121 37.75 0.94 10.95
N GLU A 122 36.49 0.57 11.24
CA GLU A 122 35.92 -0.77 11.04
C GLU A 122 35.16 -0.89 9.70
N ALA A 123 35.14 0.18 8.90
CA ALA A 123 34.55 0.18 7.57
C ALA A 123 35.54 -0.44 6.56
N SER A 124 35.64 -1.76 6.58
CA SER A 124 36.37 -2.58 5.60
C SER A 124 35.41 -3.45 4.81
#